data_AF-A0A9N9PCP8-F1
#
_entry.id   AF-A0A9N9PCP8-F1
#
_cell.length_a   1.000
_cell.length_b   1.000
_cell.length_c   1.000
_cell.angle_alpha   90.00
_cell.angle_beta   90.00
_cell.angle_gamma   90.00
#
_symmetry.space_group_name_H-M   'P 1'
#
loop_
_entity.id
_entity.type
_entity.pdbx_description
1 polymer ?
#
loop_
_entity_poly.entity_id
_entity_poly.type
_entity_poly.pdbx_seq_one_letter_code
_entity_poly.pdbx_strand_id
1 'polypeptide(L)'
;LITMKYSKLFGRDTNVPLINELNLDFSYYSSIRIGGQNFTVCPDTGSSDLWVPGIQCNSSQCGTHNRFDPSKSSTFVQLTSSFSISYGTGTTISGSK
;
A
#
# COMPACT_ATOMS: atom_id res chain seq x y z
N LEU A 1 -4.62 7.36 -5.19
CA LEU A 1 -4.43 8.16 -3.97
C LEU A 1 -5.68 7.92 -3.17
N ILE A 2 -5.60 6.96 -2.26
CA ILE A 2 -6.32 7.17 -1.02
C ILE A 2 -5.49 8.25 -0.32
N THR A 3 -5.85 9.51 -0.56
CA THR A 3 -5.39 10.57 0.34
C THR A 3 -6.01 10.21 1.67
N MET A 4 -5.22 9.76 2.64
CA MET A 4 -5.65 9.74 4.03
C MET A 4 -5.79 11.19 4.47
N LYS A 5 -6.90 11.82 4.07
CA LYS A 5 -7.39 13.04 4.68
C LYS A 5 -7.70 12.61 6.10
N TYR A 6 -6.96 13.14 7.08
CA TYR A 6 -7.26 13.00 8.50
C TYR A 6 -8.66 13.59 8.79
N SER A 7 -9.73 12.92 8.37
CA SER A 7 -11.02 13.05 9.02
C SER A 7 -10.83 12.37 10.36
N LYS A 8 -10.86 13.13 11.46
CA LYS A 8 -10.81 12.64 12.85
C LYS A 8 -11.49 11.26 12.95
N LEU A 9 -10.70 10.19 12.84
CA LEU A 9 -11.10 8.89 13.29
C LEU A 9 -11.00 9.03 14.80
N PHE A 10 -12.13 8.99 15.50
CA PHE A 10 -12.14 8.83 16.95
C PHE A 10 -11.13 7.74 17.28
N GLY A 11 -10.06 8.10 18.00
CA GLY A 11 -8.91 7.24 18.25
C GLY A 11 -9.37 5.93 18.86
N ARG A 12 -9.46 4.90 18.01
CA ARG A 12 -9.73 3.54 18.45
C ARG A 12 -8.37 2.90 18.58
N ASP A 13 -7.90 2.75 19.81
CA ASP A 13 -6.67 2.03 20.09
C ASP A 13 -6.77 0.64 19.46
N THR A 14 -5.99 0.44 18.40
CA THR A 14 -5.99 -0.78 17.61
C THR A 14 -4.56 -1.27 17.56
N ASN A 15 -4.32 -2.47 18.08
CA ASN A 15 -3.02 -3.11 17.99
C ASN A 15 -2.89 -3.76 16.61
N VAL A 16 -1.90 -3.31 15.84
CA VAL A 16 -1.55 -3.88 14.54
C VAL A 16 -0.17 -4.54 14.68
N PRO A 17 -0.06 -5.88 14.58
CA PRO A 17 1.21 -6.56 14.75
C PRO A 17 2.18 -6.25 13.61
N LEU A 18 3.45 -6.10 13.96
CA LEU A 18 4.53 -5.91 12.99
C LEU A 18 5.33 -7.21 12.82
N ILE A 19 5.72 -7.46 11.57
CA ILE A 19 6.59 -8.56 11.15
C ILE A 19 7.99 -7.98 10.99
N ASN A 20 8.94 -8.52 11.75
CA ASN A 20 10.36 -8.22 11.59
C ASN A 20 10.90 -9.04 10.41
N GLU A 21 11.32 -8.37 9.35
CA GLU A 21 11.82 -9.02 8.14
C GLU A 21 13.01 -9.91 8.47
N LEU A 22 12.83 -11.23 8.26
CA LEU A 22 13.86 -12.25 8.52
C LEU A 22 14.44 -12.24 9.95
N ASN A 23 13.78 -11.56 10.91
CA ASN A 23 14.31 -11.27 12.23
C ASN A 23 15.67 -10.54 12.22
N LEU A 24 15.89 -9.65 11.24
CA LEU A 24 17.15 -8.91 11.06
C LEU A 24 17.11 -7.47 11.59
N ASP A 25 15.98 -7.01 12.13
CA ASP A 25 15.75 -5.65 12.63
C ASP A 25 15.97 -4.54 11.58
N PHE A 26 15.92 -4.89 10.29
CA PHE A 26 16.18 -3.96 9.18
C PHE A 26 14.89 -3.30 8.65
N SER A 27 13.83 -4.09 8.47
CA SER A 27 12.53 -3.62 7.98
C SER A 27 11.39 -4.22 8.78
N TYR A 28 10.32 -3.45 8.97
CA TYR A 28 9.11 -3.88 9.67
C TYR A 28 7.90 -3.72 8.77
N TYR A 29 7.07 -4.76 8.71
CA TYR A 29 5.90 -4.79 7.84
C TYR A 29 4.63 -5.12 8.61
N SER A 30 3.49 -4.71 8.08
CA SER A 30 2.17 -5.07 8.58
C SER A 30 1.33 -5.70 7.48
N SER A 31 0.48 -6.65 7.86
CA SER A 31 -0.58 -7.14 6.99
C SER A 31 -1.78 -6.20 7.02
N ILE A 32 -2.32 -5.85 5.85
CA ILE A 32 -3.55 -5.08 5.68
C ILE A 32 -4.45 -5.76 4.67
N ARG A 33 -5.72 -5.34 4.61
CA ARG A 33 -6.71 -5.86 3.66
C ARG A 33 -7.36 -4.70 2.90
N ILE A 34 -7.30 -4.77 1.57
CA ILE A 34 -7.87 -3.75 0.65
C ILE A 34 -8.80 -4.47 -0.32
N GLY A 35 -10.08 -4.06 -0.39
CA GLY A 35 -11.03 -4.65 -1.33
C GLY A 35 -11.16 -6.19 -1.22
N GLY A 36 -11.02 -6.72 -0.01
CA GLY A 36 -11.04 -8.17 0.25
C GLY A 36 -9.73 -8.91 -0.01
N GLN A 37 -8.67 -8.23 -0.45
CA GLN A 37 -7.37 -8.81 -0.80
C GLN A 37 -6.30 -8.44 0.23
N ASN A 38 -5.41 -9.37 0.56
CA ASN A 38 -4.39 -9.19 1.60
C ASN A 38 -3.09 -8.64 1.00
N PHE A 39 -2.47 -7.69 1.71
CA PHE A 39 -1.18 -7.10 1.34
C PHE A 39 -0.29 -6.99 2.56
N THR A 40 1.02 -7.06 2.33
CA THR A 40 2.04 -6.74 3.32
C THR A 40 2.63 -5.39 2.94
N VAL A 41 2.58 -4.43 3.85
CA VAL A 41 3.01 -3.03 3.61
C VAL A 41 3.99 -2.58 4.69
N CYS A 42 4.87 -1.64 4.36
CA CYS A 42 5.73 -0.98 5.33
C CYS A 42 4.99 0.26 5.86
N PRO A 43 4.65 0.34 7.16
CA PRO A 43 4.15 1.56 7.76
C PRO A 43 5.27 2.60 7.80
N ASP A 44 5.19 3.60 6.92
CA ASP A 44 6.21 4.62 6.78
C ASP A 44 5.74 5.94 7.40
N THR A 45 6.29 6.31 8.55
CA THR A 45 6.00 7.60 9.21
C THR A 45 6.57 8.80 8.46
N GLY A 46 7.47 8.58 7.49
CA GLY A 46 8.07 9.60 6.64
C GLY A 46 7.24 9.98 5.42
N SER A 47 6.08 9.33 5.19
CA SER A 47 5.19 9.62 4.06
C SER A 47 3.71 9.62 4.46
N SER A 48 2.83 9.97 3.51
CA SER A 48 1.38 10.13 3.73
C SER A 48 0.50 9.42 2.70
N ASP A 49 1.10 8.60 1.84
CA ASP A 49 0.43 7.92 0.73
C ASP A 49 0.45 6.40 0.92
N LEU A 50 -0.67 5.75 0.59
CA LEU A 50 -0.74 4.30 0.46
C LEU A 50 -0.82 3.92 -1.02
N TRP A 51 0.03 2.99 -1.44
CA TRP A 51 -0.03 2.34 -2.74
C TRP A 51 0.24 0.84 -2.59
N VAL A 52 -0.36 0.04 -3.47
CA VAL A 52 -0.09 -1.39 -3.63
C VAL A 52 0.06 -1.70 -5.13
N PRO A 53 0.85 -2.70 -5.53
CA PRO A 53 0.94 -3.10 -6.93
C PRO A 53 -0.43 -3.49 -7.48
N GLY A 54 -0.78 -3.03 -8.68
CA GLY A 54 -1.98 -3.49 -9.40
C GLY A 54 -1.66 -4.66 -10.33
N ILE A 55 -2.68 -5.43 -10.74
CA ILE A 55 -2.51 -6.50 -11.75
C ILE A 55 -1.99 -6.00 -13.09
N GLN A 56 -2.13 -4.70 -13.39
CA GLN A 56 -1.60 -4.06 -14.59
C GLN A 56 -0.07 -3.80 -14.52
N CYS A 57 0.54 -3.94 -13.34
CA CYS A 57 1.98 -3.81 -13.20
C CYS A 57 2.69 -5.05 -13.74
N ASN A 58 3.47 -4.85 -14.82
CA ASN A 58 4.20 -5.91 -15.53
C ASN A 58 5.70 -5.94 -15.20
N SER A 59 6.18 -5.09 -14.28
CA SER A 59 7.58 -5.13 -13.87
C SER A 59 7.87 -6.40 -13.06
N SER A 60 9.11 -6.88 -13.13
CA SER A 60 9.53 -8.06 -12.35
C SER A 60 9.35 -7.87 -10.85
N GLN A 61 9.51 -6.64 -10.36
CA GLN A 61 9.30 -6.29 -8.96
C GLN A 61 7.86 -6.53 -8.53
N CYS A 62 6.87 -6.23 -9.37
CA CYS A 62 5.46 -6.49 -9.05
C CYS A 62 5.13 -7.99 -9.04
N GLY A 63 5.91 -8.83 -9.72
CA GLY A 63 5.68 -10.28 -9.79
C GLY A 63 5.92 -11.01 -8.46
N THR A 64 6.74 -10.45 -7.57
CA THR A 64 7.03 -11.02 -6.25
C THR A 64 6.08 -10.54 -5.15
N HIS A 65 5.11 -9.68 -5.49
CA HIS A 65 4.15 -9.13 -4.53
C HIS A 65 2.71 -9.48 -4.89
N ASN A 66 1.84 -9.50 -3.87
CA ASN A 66 0.40 -9.53 -4.11
C ASN A 66 -0.01 -8.31 -4.92
N ARG A 67 -0.82 -8.54 -5.95
CA ARG A 67 -1.31 -7.51 -6.86
C ARG A 67 -2.80 -7.30 -6.68
N PHE A 68 -3.21 -6.06 -6.51
CA PHE A 68 -4.60 -5.67 -6.40
C PHE A 68 -5.32 -5.89 -7.72
N ASP A 69 -6.36 -6.71 -7.66
CA ASP A 69 -7.27 -7.04 -8.74
C ASP A 69 -8.61 -6.32 -8.51
N PRO A 70 -8.90 -5.23 -9.25
CA PRO A 70 -10.15 -4.50 -9.14
C PRO A 70 -11.39 -5.37 -9.33
N SER A 71 -11.31 -6.42 -10.17
CA SER A 71 -12.45 -7.30 -10.47
C SER A 71 -12.89 -8.16 -9.30
N LYS A 72 -12.00 -8.35 -8.29
CA LYS A 72 -12.27 -9.15 -7.09
C LYS A 72 -12.77 -8.33 -5.90
N SER A 73 -12.95 -7.01 -6.07
CA SER A 73 -13.37 -6.10 -5.00
C SER A 73 -14.74 -5.50 -5.29
N SER A 74 -15.75 -5.89 -4.52
CA SER A 74 -17.11 -5.33 -4.63
C SER A 74 -17.20 -3.85 -4.20
N THR A 75 -16.19 -3.35 -3.48
CA THR A 75 -16.13 -1.97 -3.00
C THR A 75 -15.16 -1.09 -3.80
N PHE A 76 -14.61 -1.59 -4.90
CA PHE A 76 -13.66 -0.82 -5.70
C PHE A 76 -14.39 0.26 -6.51
N VAL A 77 -13.81 1.47 -6.50
CA VAL A 77 -14.26 2.59 -7.33
C VAL A 77 -13.04 3.14 -8.05
N GLN A 78 -13.04 3.06 -9.37
CA GLN A 78 -11.98 3.58 -10.23
C GLN A 78 -11.96 5.10 -10.17
N LEU A 79 -10.77 5.70 -10.04
CA LEU A 79 -10.56 7.13 -10.25
C LEU A 79 -9.88 7.35 -11.61
N THR A 80 -10.01 8.56 -12.16
CA THR A 80 -9.44 8.91 -13.48
C THR A 80 -8.07 9.58 -13.40
N SER A 81 -7.64 9.95 -12.20
CA SER A 81 -6.35 10.61 -11.96
C SER A 81 -5.19 9.63 -11.83
N SER A 82 -4.00 10.03 -12.24
CA SER A 82 -2.74 9.30 -12.02
C SER A 82 -2.01 9.76 -10.76
N PHE A 83 -0.98 9.02 -10.34
CA PHE A 83 0.01 9.44 -9.35
C PHE A 83 1.44 9.14 -9.81
N SER A 84 2.38 9.91 -9.26
CA SER A 84 3.81 9.63 -9.29
C SER A 84 4.39 10.06 -7.94
N ILE A 85 5.17 9.18 -7.31
CA ILE A 85 5.79 9.41 -6.00
C ILE A 85 7.27 9.08 -6.12
N SER A 86 8.13 9.97 -5.65
CA SER A 86 9.58 9.77 -5.59
C SER A 86 10.04 9.68 -4.15
N TYR A 87 10.84 8.66 -3.85
CA TYR A 87 11.41 8.43 -2.53
C TYR A 87 12.84 8.93 -2.44
N GLY A 88 13.31 9.22 -1.22
CA GLY A 88 14.69 9.64 -0.95
C GLY A 88 15.77 8.64 -1.38
N THR A 89 15.38 7.39 -1.66
CA THR A 89 16.23 6.34 -2.25
C THR A 89 16.50 6.53 -3.74
N GLY A 90 15.90 7.55 -4.38
CA GLY A 90 15.98 7.79 -5.82
C GLY A 90 15.02 6.92 -6.64
N THR A 91 14.18 6.11 -5.99
CA THR A 91 13.16 5.30 -6.65
C THR A 91 11.90 6.12 -6.92
N THR A 92 11.24 5.85 -8.04
CA THR A 92 9.95 6.47 -8.40
C THR A 92 8.93 5.39 -8.70
N ILE A 93 7.74 5.52 -8.12
CA ILE A 93 6.57 4.69 -8.43
C ILE A 93 5.50 5.55 -9.09
N SER A 94 4.83 5.00 -10.10
CA SER A 94 3.72 5.68 -10.79
C SER A 94 2.59 4.69 -11.09
N GLY A 95 1.39 5.24 -11.28
CA GLY A 95 0.22 4.43 -11.60
C GLY A 95 -1.05 5.23 -11.73
N SER A 96 -2.15 4.50 -11.94
CA SER A 96 -3.51 5.04 -11.98
C SER A 96 -4.19 4.85 -10.63
N LYS A 97 -5.09 5.76 -10.28
CA LYS A 97 -5.81 5.75 -8.99
C LYS A 97 -7.19 5.12 -9.11
#